data_AF-A0A174JZN7-F1
#
_entry.id   AF-A0A174JZN7-F1
#
_cell.length_a   1.000
_cell.length_b   1.000
_cell.length_c   1.000
_cell.angle_alpha   90.00
_cell.angle_beta   90.00
_cell.angle_gamma   90.00
#
_symmetry.space_group_name_H-M   'P 1'
#
loop_
_entity.id
_entity.type
_entity.pdbx_description
1 polymer ?
#
loop_
_entity_poly.entity_id
_entity_poly.type
_entity_poly.pdbx_seq_one_letter_code
_entity_poly.pdbx_strand_id
1 'polypeptide(L)'
;MKSSIVEIIYSEAQRTGKPVFCIVDDTIASKTKPSSQALHPIEDAYFLCDCWYVSEKMINTFVQKGFHTIGALKTNRLLYPSGMKKKLSELAAGLSVTEKVFDLVTVKKRKYYVYRYEGNLNGIENAVVLLSYPEKAFGNPKAPEGLAKFRRK
;
A
#
# COMPACT_ATOMS: atom_id res chain seq x y z
N MET A 1 21.53 11.47 -10.24
CA MET A 1 20.33 11.09 -9.47
C MET A 1 20.02 9.59 -9.51
N LYS A 2 20.26 8.86 -10.62
CA LYS A 2 20.05 7.39 -10.69
C LYS A 2 21.05 6.55 -9.87
N SER A 3 22.33 6.94 -9.77
CA SER A 3 23.34 6.17 -9.03
C SER A 3 23.12 6.13 -7.51
N SER A 4 22.55 7.19 -6.94
CA SER A 4 22.42 7.33 -5.48
C SER A 4 21.38 6.38 -4.87
N ILE A 5 20.33 5.99 -5.62
CA ILE A 5 19.29 5.08 -5.10
C ILE A 5 19.82 3.64 -5.05
N VAL A 6 20.56 3.23 -6.08
CA VAL A 6 21.18 1.91 -6.16
C VAL A 6 22.21 1.75 -5.03
N GLU A 7 23.02 2.77 -4.78
CA GLU A 7 23.95 2.80 -3.65
C GLU A 7 23.25 2.70 -2.29
N ILE A 8 22.10 3.36 -2.10
CA ILE A 8 21.31 3.26 -0.87
C ILE A 8 20.75 1.84 -0.71
N ILE A 9 20.20 1.24 -1.76
CA ILE A 9 19.67 -0.12 -1.74
C ILE A 9 20.77 -1.12 -1.34
N TYR A 10 21.94 -1.00 -1.96
CA TYR A 10 23.08 -1.87 -1.63
C TYR A 10 23.63 -1.60 -0.23
N SER A 11 23.75 -0.34 0.19
CA SER A 11 24.20 0.01 1.54
C SER A 11 23.27 -0.55 2.60
N GLU A 12 21.94 -0.48 2.39
CA GLU A 12 20.96 -1.05 3.32
C GLU A 12 20.98 -2.58 3.33
N ALA A 13 21.13 -3.22 2.17
CA ALA A 13 21.29 -4.67 2.09
C ALA A 13 22.53 -5.14 2.86
N GLN A 14 23.67 -4.45 2.68
CA GLN A 14 24.92 -4.73 3.40
C GLN A 14 24.80 -4.46 4.89
N ARG A 15 24.25 -3.30 5.29
CA ARG A 15 24.09 -2.89 6.69
C ARG A 15 23.20 -3.86 7.48
N THR A 16 22.19 -4.45 6.82
CA THR A 16 21.21 -5.33 7.49
C THR A 16 21.46 -6.82 7.30
N GLY A 17 22.35 -7.20 6.37
CA GLY A 17 22.58 -8.59 5.98
C GLY A 17 21.37 -9.26 5.33
N LYS A 18 20.41 -8.49 4.80
CA LYS A 18 19.16 -8.98 4.22
C LYS A 18 19.01 -8.54 2.77
N PRO A 19 18.49 -9.40 1.87
CA PRO A 19 18.22 -8.99 0.51
C PRO A 19 17.12 -7.92 0.46
N VAL A 20 17.32 -6.89 -0.36
CA VAL A 20 16.31 -5.87 -0.66
C VAL A 20 15.76 -6.17 -2.05
N PHE A 21 14.52 -6.62 -2.12
CA PHE A 21 13.80 -6.83 -3.38
C PHE A 21 13.15 -5.51 -3.78
N CYS A 22 13.48 -5.00 -4.96
CA CYS A 22 12.84 -3.83 -5.56
C CYS A 22 12.26 -4.22 -6.91
N ILE A 23 10.99 -3.86 -7.13
CA ILE A 23 10.37 -3.91 -8.44
C ILE A 23 10.49 -2.50 -9.00
N VAL A 24 11.29 -2.36 -10.05
CA VAL A 24 11.45 -1.10 -10.77
C VAL A 24 10.48 -1.13 -11.94
N ASP A 25 9.41 -0.35 -11.85
CA ASP A 25 8.48 -0.13 -12.95
C ASP A 25 9.11 0.87 -13.94
N ASP A 26 9.22 0.48 -15.20
CA ASP A 26 9.84 1.28 -16.27
C ASP A 26 8.94 2.47 -16.69
N THR A 27 7.70 2.52 -16.21
CA THR A 27 6.87 3.74 -16.28
C THR A 27 7.41 4.89 -15.45
N ILE A 28 8.34 4.63 -14.51
CA ILE A 28 8.96 5.60 -13.59
C ILE A 28 10.44 5.88 -13.92
N ALA A 29 11.05 5.05 -14.79
CA ALA A 29 12.35 5.37 -15.34
C ALA A 29 12.21 6.57 -16.28
N SER A 30 13.20 7.48 -16.29
CA SER A 30 13.27 8.55 -17.28
C SER A 30 13.23 7.91 -18.68
N LYS A 31 12.06 7.89 -19.32
CA LYS A 31 11.97 7.47 -20.71
C LYS A 31 12.88 8.40 -21.50
N THR A 32 13.71 7.86 -22.37
CA THR A 32 14.45 8.67 -23.34
C THR A 32 13.51 9.38 -24.32
N LYS A 33 12.20 9.11 -24.27
CA LYS A 33 11.10 10.00 -24.68
C LYS A 33 9.90 9.81 -23.76
N PRO A 34 9.36 10.86 -23.12
CA PRO A 34 8.04 10.76 -22.49
C PRO A 34 7.04 10.16 -23.50
N SER A 35 5.96 9.55 -23.02
CA SER A 35 4.78 9.42 -23.89
C SER A 35 4.56 10.80 -24.52
N SER A 36 4.32 10.88 -25.83
CA SER A 36 4.17 12.16 -26.55
C SER A 36 3.02 13.03 -26.01
N GLN A 37 2.27 12.51 -25.03
CA GLN A 37 1.15 13.14 -24.34
C GLN A 37 1.45 13.56 -22.89
N ALA A 38 2.63 13.25 -22.32
CA ALA A 38 2.97 13.63 -20.95
C ALA A 38 3.49 15.07 -20.90
N LEU A 39 2.63 16.00 -20.47
CA LEU A 39 2.91 17.44 -20.37
C LEU A 39 3.81 17.82 -19.20
N HIS A 40 3.91 16.97 -18.17
CA HIS A 40 4.70 17.21 -16.95
C HIS A 40 5.65 16.03 -16.67
N PRO A 41 6.87 16.28 -16.17
CA PRO A 41 7.70 15.24 -15.55
C PRO A 41 6.91 14.53 -14.44
N ILE A 42 7.16 13.25 -14.21
CA ILE A 42 6.44 12.44 -13.21
C ILE A 42 6.46 13.15 -11.85
N GLU A 43 5.30 13.61 -11.40
CA GLU A 43 5.14 14.38 -10.15
C GLU A 43 5.19 13.48 -8.91
N ASP A 44 4.84 12.19 -9.04
CA ASP A 44 4.77 11.21 -7.95
C ASP A 44 5.47 9.88 -8.32
N ALA A 45 6.37 9.42 -7.46
CA ALA A 45 7.00 8.09 -7.57
C ALA A 45 6.43 7.12 -6.53
N TYR A 46 6.27 5.85 -6.89
CA TYR A 46 5.71 4.82 -6.01
C TYR A 46 6.72 3.70 -5.75
N PHE A 47 6.83 3.27 -4.49
CA PHE A 47 7.56 2.09 -4.05
C PHE A 47 6.54 0.97 -3.74
N LEU A 48 6.54 -0.08 -4.55
CA LEU A 48 5.65 -1.23 -4.38
C LEU A 48 6.39 -2.35 -3.63
N CYS A 49 5.88 -2.76 -2.45
CA CYS A 49 6.39 -3.92 -1.73
C CYS A 49 5.49 -5.13 -1.94
N ASP A 50 6.03 -6.18 -2.56
CA ASP A 50 5.41 -7.50 -2.61
C ASP A 50 5.66 -8.25 -1.28
N CYS A 51 5.16 -7.68 -0.18
CA CYS A 51 5.35 -8.20 1.15
C CYS A 51 4.13 -7.93 2.04
N TRP A 52 3.71 -8.94 2.81
CA TRP A 52 2.62 -8.82 3.79
C TRP A 52 2.94 -7.91 4.99
N TYR A 53 4.21 -7.52 5.11
CA TYR A 53 4.76 -6.77 6.23
C TYR A 53 5.74 -5.72 5.72
N VAL A 54 5.22 -4.58 5.28
CA VAL A 54 6.08 -3.43 5.02
C VAL A 54 6.53 -2.85 6.35
N SER A 55 7.85 -2.81 6.58
CA SER A 55 8.39 -2.25 7.82
C SER A 55 8.19 -0.75 7.86
N GLU A 56 7.89 -0.20 9.05
CA GLU A 56 7.78 1.25 9.26
C GLU A 56 9.06 1.97 8.81
N LYS A 57 10.23 1.41 9.13
CA LYS A 57 11.53 1.96 8.70
C LYS A 57 11.60 2.12 7.19
N MET A 58 11.22 1.08 6.44
CA MET A 58 11.22 1.11 4.97
C MET A 58 10.22 2.14 4.44
N ILE A 59 9.00 2.18 4.96
CA ILE A 59 8.00 3.19 4.60
C ILE A 59 8.57 4.59 4.81
N ASN A 60 9.13 4.85 5.99
CA ASN A 60 9.68 6.16 6.35
C ASN A 60 10.87 6.54 5.46
N THR A 61 11.78 5.61 5.15
CA THR A 61 12.91 5.86 4.26
C THR A 61 12.44 6.25 2.85
N PHE A 62 11.48 5.54 2.27
CA PHE A 62 10.98 5.84 0.92
C PHE A 62 10.17 7.14 0.88
N VAL A 63 9.36 7.41 1.91
CA VAL A 63 8.65 8.69 2.05
C VAL A 63 9.62 9.86 2.13
N GLN A 64 10.71 9.76 2.90
CA GLN A 64 11.76 10.79 2.97
C GLN A 64 12.46 11.03 1.62
N LYS A 65 12.45 10.04 0.72
CA LYS A 65 13.03 10.13 -0.63
C LYS A 65 12.03 10.60 -1.68
N GLY A 66 10.80 10.98 -1.27
CA GLY A 66 9.75 11.46 -2.17
C GLY A 66 8.89 10.36 -2.80
N PHE A 67 8.95 9.13 -2.29
CA PHE A 67 8.15 8.02 -2.80
C PHE A 67 6.90 7.77 -1.95
N HIS A 68 5.79 7.44 -2.60
CA HIS A 68 4.64 6.82 -1.98
C HIS A 68 4.87 5.32 -1.82
N THR A 69 4.73 4.78 -0.62
CA THR A 69 4.86 3.34 -0.42
C THR A 69 3.49 2.66 -0.50
N ILE A 70 3.38 1.59 -1.28
CA ILE A 70 2.21 0.71 -1.33
C ILE A 70 2.66 -0.71 -1.02
N GLY A 71 1.93 -1.41 -0.17
CA GLY A 71 2.17 -2.84 0.06
C GLY A 71 0.97 -3.56 0.62
N ALA A 72 1.09 -4.89 0.70
CA ALA A 72 0.06 -5.74 1.28
C ALA A 72 0.01 -5.58 2.80
N LEU A 73 -1.18 -5.76 3.37
CA LEU A 73 -1.43 -5.63 4.79
C LEU A 73 -2.09 -6.89 5.32
N LYS A 74 -1.44 -7.53 6.30
CA LYS A 74 -2.02 -8.71 6.96
C LYS A 74 -3.25 -8.34 7.79
N THR A 75 -4.24 -9.23 7.82
CA THR A 75 -5.52 -9.04 8.51
C THR A 75 -5.42 -8.91 10.03
N ASN A 76 -4.30 -9.31 10.64
CA ASN A 76 -4.04 -9.10 12.08
C ASN A 76 -3.43 -7.73 12.39
N ARG A 77 -3.19 -6.87 11.38
CA ARG A 77 -2.68 -5.52 11.60
C ARG A 77 -3.63 -4.72 12.49
N LEU A 78 -3.05 -3.99 13.43
CA LEU A 78 -3.77 -3.11 14.34
C LEU A 78 -3.94 -1.73 13.71
N LEU A 79 -5.17 -1.24 13.75
CA LEU A 79 -5.61 0.08 13.31
C LEU A 79 -6.48 0.73 14.39
N TYR A 80 -6.82 2.02 14.19
CA TYR A 80 -7.51 2.82 15.20
C TYR A 80 -8.77 3.50 14.63
N PRO A 81 -9.78 2.73 14.15
CA PRO A 81 -11.05 3.32 13.74
C PRO A 81 -11.71 4.03 14.92
N SER A 82 -12.09 5.30 14.72
CA SER A 82 -12.68 6.15 15.77
C SER A 82 -11.83 6.21 17.06
N GLY A 83 -10.50 6.11 16.93
CA GLY A 83 -9.56 6.13 18.06
C GLY A 83 -9.48 4.81 18.85
N MET A 84 -10.31 3.81 18.56
CA MET A 84 -10.30 2.52 19.25
C MET A 84 -9.41 1.51 18.55
N LYS A 85 -8.50 0.88 19.29
CA LYS A 85 -7.62 -0.17 18.76
C LYS A 85 -8.43 -1.39 18.31
N LYS A 86 -8.27 -1.79 17.04
CA LYS A 86 -8.96 -2.94 16.45
C LYS A 86 -8.07 -3.67 15.44
N LYS A 87 -8.20 -4.99 15.30
CA LYS A 87 -7.54 -5.70 14.19
C LYS A 87 -8.29 -5.46 12.88
N LEU A 88 -7.57 -5.51 11.75
CA LEU A 88 -8.20 -5.37 10.43
C LEU A 88 -9.28 -6.43 10.19
N SER A 89 -9.05 -7.67 10.61
CA SER A 89 -10.03 -8.75 10.54
C SER A 89 -11.30 -8.47 11.34
N GLU A 90 -11.17 -7.86 12.52
CA GLU A 90 -12.31 -7.52 13.38
C GLU A 90 -13.08 -6.32 12.81
N LEU A 91 -12.38 -5.34 12.23
CA LEU A 91 -13.04 -4.25 11.50
C LEU A 91 -13.79 -4.83 10.30
N ALA A 92 -13.15 -5.66 9.50
CA ALA A 92 -13.70 -6.27 8.31
C ALA A 92 -14.97 -7.08 8.61
N ALA A 93 -14.95 -7.94 9.63
CA ALA A 93 -16.11 -8.70 10.08
C ALA A 93 -17.26 -7.81 10.59
N GLY A 94 -16.94 -6.70 11.25
CA GLY A 94 -17.93 -5.74 11.73
C GLY A 94 -18.55 -4.89 10.62
N LEU A 95 -17.84 -4.65 9.52
CA LEU A 95 -18.35 -3.90 8.36
C LEU A 95 -19.12 -4.80 7.38
N SER A 96 -18.75 -6.08 7.28
CA SER A 96 -19.29 -7.00 6.27
C SER A 96 -20.76 -7.37 6.49
N VAL A 97 -21.38 -6.92 7.59
CA VAL A 97 -22.83 -7.00 7.83
C VAL A 97 -23.61 -5.86 7.16
N THR A 98 -22.92 -4.84 6.64
CA THR A 98 -23.55 -3.66 6.02
C THR A 98 -22.88 -3.35 4.69
N GLU A 99 -23.35 -3.97 3.62
CA GLU A 99 -22.81 -3.79 2.26
C GLU A 99 -22.73 -2.33 1.81
N LYS A 100 -23.67 -1.48 2.26
CA LYS A 100 -23.75 -0.05 1.89
C LYS A 100 -22.53 0.79 2.27
N VAL A 101 -21.67 0.32 3.16
CA VAL A 101 -20.42 1.04 3.51
C VAL A 101 -19.27 0.73 2.54
N PHE A 102 -19.45 -0.23 1.64
CA PHE A 102 -18.47 -0.61 0.61
C PHE A 102 -18.85 -0.04 -0.74
N ASP A 103 -17.83 0.35 -1.50
CA ASP A 103 -17.97 0.68 -2.91
C ASP A 103 -17.79 -0.60 -3.76
N LEU A 104 -18.72 -0.84 -4.69
CA LEU A 104 -18.58 -1.93 -5.66
C LEU A 104 -17.70 -1.47 -6.83
N VAL A 105 -16.48 -1.99 -6.89
CA VAL A 105 -15.46 -1.64 -7.88
C VAL A 105 -15.28 -2.78 -8.88
N THR A 106 -15.22 -2.47 -10.17
CA THR A 106 -14.92 -3.45 -11.22
C THR A 106 -13.50 -3.26 -11.72
N VAL A 107 -12.67 -4.31 -11.62
CA VAL A 107 -11.33 -4.37 -12.20
C VAL A 107 -11.32 -5.42 -13.30
N LYS A 108 -11.18 -4.95 -14.55
CA LYS A 108 -11.36 -5.79 -15.75
C LYS A 108 -12.77 -6.44 -15.74
N LYS A 109 -12.83 -7.77 -15.60
CA LYS A 109 -14.09 -8.55 -15.56
C LYS A 109 -14.42 -9.07 -14.16
N ARG A 110 -13.73 -8.58 -13.12
CA ARG A 110 -13.92 -9.02 -11.73
C ARG A 110 -14.46 -7.85 -10.91
N LYS A 111 -15.39 -8.14 -10.02
CA LYS A 111 -16.00 -7.17 -9.12
C LYS A 111 -15.50 -7.38 -7.70
N TYR A 112 -15.33 -6.28 -6.99
CA TYR A 112 -14.81 -6.23 -5.64
C TYR A 112 -15.63 -5.25 -4.80
N TYR A 113 -15.96 -5.63 -3.58
CA TYR A 113 -16.41 -4.68 -2.57
C TYR A 113 -15.19 -4.09 -1.89
N VAL A 114 -15.05 -2.77 -1.91
CA VAL A 114 -13.89 -2.06 -1.38
C VAL A 114 -14.33 -1.09 -0.30
N TYR A 115 -13.65 -1.15 0.84
CA TYR A 115 -13.79 -0.19 1.93
C TYR A 115 -12.48 0.56 2.12
N ARG A 116 -12.56 1.89 2.20
CA ARG A 116 -11.41 2.76 2.43
C ARG A 116 -11.36 3.20 3.88
N TYR A 117 -10.33 2.75 4.59
CA TYR A 117 -9.94 3.29 5.89
C TYR A 117 -8.84 4.34 5.71
N GLU A 118 -8.98 5.48 6.37
CA GLU A 118 -7.92 6.48 6.49
C GLU A 118 -7.67 6.77 7.96
N GLY A 119 -6.43 6.60 8.41
CA GLY A 119 -6.06 6.83 9.79
C GLY A 119 -4.81 6.08 10.21
N ASN A 120 -4.66 5.92 11.52
CA ASN A 120 -3.45 5.36 12.10
C ASN A 120 -3.48 3.83 12.07
N LEU A 121 -2.32 3.26 11.74
CA LEU A 121 -1.95 1.88 12.05
C LEU A 121 -0.93 1.90 13.18
N ASN A 122 -0.74 0.78 13.86
CA ASN A 122 0.26 0.70 14.92
C ASN A 122 1.68 0.97 14.38
N GLY A 123 2.26 2.13 14.74
CA GLY A 123 3.56 2.59 14.23
C GLY A 123 3.52 3.23 12.84
N ILE A 124 2.35 3.48 12.25
CA ILE A 124 2.26 4.21 10.97
C ILE A 124 1.10 5.19 11.03
N GLU A 125 1.40 6.48 10.92
CA GLU A 125 0.41 7.54 10.91
C GLU A 125 -0.13 7.80 9.51
N ASN A 126 -1.39 8.27 9.44
CA ASN A 126 -2.02 8.75 8.19
C ASN A 126 -2.00 7.73 7.03
N ALA A 127 -2.15 6.45 7.33
CA ALA A 127 -2.22 5.41 6.31
C ALA A 127 -3.61 5.38 5.65
N VAL A 128 -3.63 5.03 4.37
CA VAL A 128 -4.85 4.67 3.64
C VAL A 128 -4.84 3.17 3.43
N VAL A 129 -5.85 2.47 3.94
CA VAL A 129 -6.02 1.02 3.74
C VAL A 129 -7.25 0.79 2.89
N LEU A 130 -7.07 0.07 1.79
CA LEU A 130 -8.14 -0.50 0.99
C LEU A 130 -8.35 -1.94 1.43
N LEU A 131 -9.47 -2.17 2.10
CA LEU A 131 -9.98 -3.50 2.39
C LEU A 131 -10.81 -3.95 1.20
N SER A 132 -10.53 -5.13 0.64
CA SER A 132 -11.26 -5.61 -0.54
C SER A 132 -11.74 -7.05 -0.38
N TYR A 133 -12.92 -7.32 -0.93
CA TYR A 133 -13.51 -8.64 -1.07
C TYR A 133 -13.81 -8.90 -2.53
N PRO A 134 -13.45 -10.07 -3.09
CA PRO A 134 -14.11 -10.54 -4.30
C PRO A 134 -15.63 -10.57 -4.09
N GLU A 135 -16.42 -10.14 -5.08
CA GLU A 135 -17.90 -10.07 -4.99
C GLU A 135 -18.51 -11.37 -4.41
N LYS A 136 -18.05 -12.53 -4.88
CA LYS A 136 -18.53 -13.85 -4.46
C LYS A 136 -18.12 -14.27 -3.04
N ALA A 137 -17.19 -13.55 -2.42
CA ALA A 137 -16.65 -13.85 -1.10
C ALA A 137 -16.94 -12.75 -0.07
N PHE A 138 -17.77 -11.77 -0.42
CA PHE A 138 -18.22 -10.75 0.52
C PHE A 138 -18.90 -11.39 1.73
N GLY A 139 -18.67 -10.85 2.92
CA GLY A 139 -19.18 -11.43 4.18
C GLY A 139 -18.30 -12.54 4.78
N ASN A 140 -17.39 -13.16 4.03
CA ASN A 140 -16.53 -14.21 4.57
C ASN A 140 -15.36 -13.61 5.38
N PRO A 141 -15.24 -13.85 6.69
CA PRO A 141 -14.19 -13.25 7.54
C PRO A 141 -12.76 -13.62 7.15
N LYS A 142 -12.55 -14.69 6.38
CA LYS A 142 -11.24 -15.16 5.91
C LYS A 142 -10.88 -14.72 4.49
N ALA A 143 -11.85 -14.13 3.77
CA ALA A 143 -11.65 -13.69 2.39
C ALA A 143 -11.07 -12.27 2.20
N PRO A 144 -11.06 -11.33 3.18
CA PRO A 144 -10.60 -9.99 2.86
C PRO A 144 -9.11 -9.95 2.62
N GLU A 145 -8.71 -9.23 1.58
CA GLU A 145 -7.34 -8.82 1.33
C GLU A 145 -7.21 -7.32 1.63
N GLY A 146 -6.15 -6.95 2.35
CA GLY A 146 -5.84 -5.56 2.67
C GLY A 146 -4.66 -5.06 1.85
N LEU A 147 -4.83 -3.94 1.15
CA LEU A 147 -3.74 -3.18 0.54
C LEU A 147 -3.62 -1.84 1.24
N ALA A 148 -2.40 -1.43 1.59
CA ALA A 148 -2.16 -0.17 2.27
C ALA A 148 -1.30 0.75 1.39
N LYS A 149 -1.79 1.96 1.16
CA LYS A 149 -1.00 3.10 0.69
C LYS A 149 -0.60 3.91 1.91
N PHE A 150 0.70 4.07 2.09
CA PHE A 150 1.25 4.86 3.19
C PHE A 150 1.60 6.25 2.68
N ARG A 151 1.03 7.28 3.30
CA ARG A 151 1.29 8.68 2.97
C ARG A 151 1.52 9.44 4.26
N ARG A 152 2.61 10.19 4.36
CA ARG A 152 2.67 11.30 5.31
C ARG A 152 2.24 12.57 4.59
N LYS A 153 1.39 13.36 5.26
CA LYS A 153 1.17 14.75 4.90
C LYS A 153 2.39 15.55 5.36
#